data_AF-A0A6P5R0G5-F1
#
_entry.id   AF-A0A6P5R0G5-F1
#
_cell.length_a   1.000
_cell.length_b   1.000
_cell.length_c   1.000
_cell.angle_alpha   90.00
_cell.angle_beta   90.00
_cell.angle_gamma   90.00
#
_symmetry.space_group_name_H-M   'P 1'
#
loop_
_entity.id
_entity.type
_entity.pdbx_description
1 polymer ?
#
loop_
_entity_poly.entity_id
_entity_poly.type
_entity_poly.pdbx_seq_one_letter_code
_entity_poly.pdbx_strand_id
1 'polypeptide(L)' 'MAKIKARDLRGKKKEELLKQLDDLKVELSQLRVAKVTGGAASKLSKIRVVRKSIARVLTVINQTQKE' A
#
# COMPACT_ATOMS: atom_id res chain seq x y z
N MET A 1 -5.80 4.50 8.47
CA MET A 1 -4.52 4.61 7.75
C MET A 1 -4.51 5.88 6.92
N ALA A 2 -3.51 6.72 7.16
CA ALA A 2 -3.28 7.91 6.36
C ALA A 2 -2.74 7.55 4.97
N LYS A 3 -3.03 8.38 3.98
CA LYS A 3 -2.55 8.23 2.60
C LYS A 3 -1.02 8.36 2.58
N ILE A 4 -0.30 7.30 2.20
CA ILE A 4 1.17 7.33 2.05
C ILE A 4 1.55 8.37 0.98
N LYS A 5 2.39 9.35 1.30
CA LYS A 5 2.86 10.34 0.32
C LYS A 5 4.18 9.86 -0.28
N ALA A 6 4.37 10.08 -1.58
CA ALA A 6 5.57 9.64 -2.29
C ALA A 6 6.86 10.29 -1.74
N ARG A 7 6.75 11.53 -1.23
CA ARG A 7 7.86 12.23 -0.57
C ARG A 7 8.39 11.49 0.67
N ASP A 8 7.54 10.75 1.38
CA ASP A 8 7.93 10.02 2.60
C ASP A 8 8.53 8.62 2.27
N LEU A 9 8.50 8.25 0.98
CA LEU A 9 9.06 6.99 0.46
C LEU A 9 10.40 7.21 -0.24
N ARG A 10 10.59 8.37 -0.88
CA ARG A 10 11.86 8.79 -1.47
C ARG A 10 12.87 9.05 -0.35
N GLY A 11 13.99 8.34 -0.36
CA GLY A 11 15.02 8.40 0.70
C GLY A 11 15.03 7.21 1.66
N LYS A 12 14.02 6.32 1.59
CA LYS A 12 14.05 5.04 2.33
C LYS A 12 14.85 3.99 1.57
N LYS A 13 15.43 3.04 2.32
CA LYS A 13 16.14 1.90 1.72
C LYS A 13 15.17 0.97 1.00
N LYS A 14 15.64 0.31 -0.07
CA LYS A 14 14.86 -0.65 -0.85
C LYS A 14 14.26 -1.76 0.02
N GLU A 15 14.99 -2.25 1.01
CA GLU A 15 14.51 -3.28 1.95
C GLU A 15 13.33 -2.80 2.80
N GLU A 16 13.35 -1.55 3.27
CA GLU A 16 12.24 -0.97 4.02
C GLU A 16 11.01 -0.78 3.14
N LEU A 17 11.20 -0.37 1.88
CA LEU A 17 10.11 -0.25 0.91
C LEU A 17 9.49 -1.61 0.59
N LEU A 18 10.29 -2.68 0.51
CA LEU A 18 9.79 -4.04 0.31
C LEU A 18 9.00 -4.56 1.52
N LYS A 19 9.49 -4.34 2.75
CA LYS A 19 8.73 -4.66 3.97
C LYS A 19 7.38 -3.94 4.00
N GLN A 20 7.38 -2.63 3.74
CA GLN A 20 6.15 -1.84 3.67
C GLN A 20 5.20 -2.33 2.57
N LEU A 21 5.73 -2.81 1.44
CA LEU A 21 4.94 -3.36 0.35
C LEU A 21 4.18 -4.63 0.78
N ASP A 22 4.85 -5.52 1.50
CA ASP A 22 4.25 -6.78 1.92
C ASP A 22 3.22 -6.60 3.03
N ASP A 23 3.46 -5.70 3.99
CA ASP A 23 2.46 -5.31 4.99
C ASP A 23 1.18 -4.77 4.33
N LEU A 24 1.31 -3.91 3.32
CA LEU A 24 0.18 -3.35 2.58
C LEU A 24 -0.58 -4.42 1.76
N LYS A 25 0.10 -5.44 1.24
CA LYS A 25 -0.54 -6.56 0.53
C LYS A 25 -1.34 -7.43 1.49
N VAL A 26 -0.80 -7.72 2.68
CA VAL A 26 -1.51 -8.47 3.72
C VAL A 26 -2.78 -7.74 4.13
N GLU A 27 -2.69 -6.43 4.39
CA GLU A 27 -3.86 -5.61 4.71
C GLU A 27 -4.88 -5.61 3.56
N LEU A 28 -4.44 -5.50 2.31
CA LEU A 28 -5.34 -5.58 1.15
C LEU A 28 -6.08 -6.92 1.09
N SER A 29 -5.39 -8.04 1.40
CA SER A 29 -6.00 -9.37 1.45
C SER A 29 -7.10 -9.43 2.52
N GLN A 30 -6.81 -8.96 3.73
CA GLN A 30 -7.79 -8.90 4.81
C GLN A 30 -9.01 -8.04 4.45
N LEU A 31 -8.80 -6.90 3.78
CA LEU A 31 -9.88 -6.03 3.33
C LEU A 31 -10.72 -6.67 2.21
N ARG A 32 -10.12 -7.50 1.35
CA ARG A 32 -10.85 -8.27 0.32
C ARG A 32 -11.73 -9.35 0.94
N VAL A 33 -11.24 -10.06 1.95
CA VAL A 33 -12.08 -11.01 2.73
C VAL A 33 -13.24 -10.27 3.38
N ALA A 34 -12.97 -9.14 4.04
CA ALA A 34 -14.01 -8.30 4.65
C ALA A 34 -15.03 -7.78 3.62
N LYS A 35 -14.65 -7.62 2.35
CA LYS A 35 -15.59 -7.27 1.28
C LYS A 35 -16.57 -8.40 0.97
N VAL A 36 -16.09 -9.63 0.93
CA VAL A 36 -16.92 -10.81 0.65
C VAL A 36 -17.88 -11.09 1.80
N THR A 37 -17.44 -10.90 3.04
CA THR A 37 -18.26 -11.13 4.25
C THR A 37 -19.23 -10.00 4.59
N GLY A 38 -19.38 -8.98 3.73
CA GLY A 38 -20.31 -7.87 3.97
C GLY A 38 -19.87 -6.88 5.06
N GLY A 39 -18.57 -6.66 5.22
CA GLY A 39 -18.01 -5.77 6.24
C GLY A 39 -18.41 -4.29 6.09
N ALA A 40 -18.21 -3.52 7.17
CA ALA A 40 -18.60 -2.11 7.23
C ALA A 40 -18.06 -1.24 6.08
N ALA A 41 -18.88 -0.28 5.60
CA ALA A 41 -18.54 0.65 4.51
C ALA A 41 -17.25 1.45 4.79
N SER A 42 -17.00 1.81 6.04
CA SER A 42 -15.77 2.49 6.48
C SER A 42 -14.51 1.64 6.24
N LYS A 43 -14.61 0.30 6.37
CA LYS A 43 -13.53 -0.64 6.11
C LYS A 43 -13.35 -0.89 4.61
N LEU A 44 -14.44 -0.98 3.86
CA LEU A 44 -14.44 -1.11 2.39
C LEU A 44 -13.81 0.09 1.66
N SER A 45 -14.06 1.31 2.15
CA SER A 45 -13.50 2.54 1.57
C SER A 45 -11.96 2.55 1.56
N LYS A 46 -11.33 1.81 2.50
CA LYS A 46 -9.87 1.70 2.64
C LYS A 46 -9.23 0.90 1.50
N ILE A 47 -9.97 0.02 0.83
CA ILE A 47 -9.46 -0.81 -0.29
C ILE A 47 -8.84 0.07 -1.38
N ARG A 48 -9.52 1.17 -1.75
CA ARG A 48 -9.01 2.11 -2.76
C ARG A 48 -7.73 2.81 -2.29
N VAL A 49 -7.67 3.17 -1.02
CA VAL A 49 -6.51 3.87 -0.43
C VAL A 49 -5.30 2.96 -0.41
N VAL A 50 -5.44 1.74 0.12
CA VAL A 50 -4.37 0.74 0.20
C VAL A 50 -3.86 0.37 -1.19
N ARG A 51 -4.75 0.14 -2.17
CA ARG A 51 -4.34 -0.14 -3.56
C ARG A 51 -3.50 1.00 -4.17
N LYS A 52 -3.89 2.25 -3.93
CA LYS A 52 -3.11 3.41 -4.39
C LYS A 52 -1.79 3.57 -3.63
N SER A 53 -1.72 3.16 -2.37
CA SER A 53 -0.48 3.17 -1.59
C SER A 53 0.53 2.13 -2.10
N ILE A 54 0.08 0.90 -2.37
CA ILE A 54 0.91 -0.17 -2.99
C ILE A 54 1.51 0.33 -4.32
N ALA A 55 0.68 0.94 -5.17
CA ALA A 55 1.14 1.48 -6.45
C ALA A 55 2.25 2.52 -6.27
N ARG A 56 2.13 3.45 -5.30
CA ARG A 56 3.18 4.46 -5.04
C ARG A 56 4.50 3.85 -4.59
N VAL A 57 4.46 2.84 -3.72
CA VAL A 57 5.68 2.15 -3.25
C VAL A 57 6.40 1.49 -4.43
N LEU A 58 5.65 0.75 -5.27
CA LEU A 58 6.20 0.15 -6.49
C LEU A 58 6.77 1.20 -7.46
N THR A 59 6.09 2.34 -7.63
CA THR A 59 6.60 3.43 -8.48
C THR A 59 7.93 3.97 -7.96
N VAL A 60 8.08 4.19 -6.66
CA VAL A 60 9.33 4.70 -6.09
C VAL A 60 10.46 3.67 -6.23
N ILE A 61 10.20 2.39 -5.95
CA ILE A 61 11.19 1.31 -6.15
C ILE A 61 11.67 1.28 -7.61
N ASN A 62 10.72 1.34 -8.55
CA ASN A 62 11.05 1.32 -9.97
C ASN A 62 11.78 2.59 -10.43
N GLN A 63 11.48 3.74 -9.83
CA GLN A 63 12.19 5.00 -10.11
C GLN A 63 13.66 4.88 -9.65
N THR A 64 13.90 4.43 -8.43
CA THR A 64 15.25 4.25 -7.86
C THR A 64 16.09 3.14 -8.50
N GLN A 65 15.46 2.24 -9.27
CA GLN A 65 16.17 1.17 -9.99
C GLN A 65 16.51 1.56 -11.44
N LYS A 66 15.79 2.54 -12.00
CA LYS A 66 16.02 3.04 -13.36
C LYS A 66 16.99 4.21 -13.41
N GLU A 67 17.04 5.00 -12.33
CA GLU A 67 18.18 5.88 -12.02
C GLU A 67 19.40 5.04 -11.63
#